data_AF-A0A3D5XNK3-F1
#
_entry.id   AF-A0A3D5XNK3-F1
#
_cell.length_a   1.000
_cell.length_b   1.000
_cell.length_c   1.000
_cell.angle_alpha   90.00
_cell.angle_beta   90.00
_cell.angle_gamma   90.00
#
_symmetry.space_group_name_H-M   'P 1'
#
loop_
_entity.id
_entity.type
_entity.pdbx_description
1 polymer ?
#
loop_
_entity_poly.entity_id
_entity_poly.type
_entity_poly.pdbx_seq_one_letter_code
_entity_poly.pdbx_strand_id
1 'polypeptide(L)'
;TSNIQCKTQPSYEEHSIRELFDKGVKITLNTDNRTLSNTTLNKEIKKIMKHLNFTKKEVRKMMINALNNSFLNEKDKDRILDKF
;
A
#
# COMPACT_ATOMS: atom_id res chain seq x y z
N THR A 1 -0.96 3.81 -8.76
CA THR A 1 -0.77 4.13 -10.20
C THR A 1 -1.58 3.25 -11.11
N SER A 2 -1.56 1.91 -10.94
CA SER A 2 -2.35 0.98 -11.76
C SER A 2 -3.82 1.42 -11.90
N ASN A 3 -4.51 1.75 -10.80
CA ASN A 3 -5.92 2.16 -10.86
C ASN A 3 -6.21 3.38 -11.75
N ILE A 4 -5.31 4.35 -11.79
CA ILE A 4 -5.44 5.55 -12.63
C ILE A 4 -5.21 5.19 -14.11
N GLN A 5 -4.17 4.41 -14.40
CA GLN A 5 -3.86 3.98 -15.77
C GLN A 5 -4.95 3.08 -16.36
N CYS A 6 -5.52 2.19 -15.54
CA CYS A 6 -6.65 1.33 -15.90
C CYS A 6 -8.01 2.04 -15.83
N LYS A 7 -8.05 3.34 -15.51
CA LYS A 7 -9.28 4.16 -15.40
C LYS A 7 -10.33 3.60 -14.42
N THR A 8 -9.87 2.91 -13.36
CA THR A 8 -10.74 2.41 -12.28
C THR A 8 -10.91 3.40 -11.14
N GLN A 9 -10.04 4.42 -11.08
CA GLN A 9 -10.17 5.58 -10.20
C GLN A 9 -9.92 6.85 -11.03
N PRO A 10 -10.64 7.95 -10.76
CA PRO A 10 -10.57 9.16 -11.57
C PRO A 10 -9.28 9.97 -11.37
N SER A 11 -8.77 10.03 -10.15
CA SER A 11 -7.54 10.75 -9.78
C SER A 11 -6.88 10.13 -8.56
N TYR A 12 -5.67 10.60 -8.20
CA TYR A 12 -5.01 10.12 -6.98
C TYR A 12 -5.71 10.65 -5.74
N GLU A 13 -6.22 11.87 -5.79
CA GLU A 13 -6.90 12.61 -4.73
C GLU A 13 -8.26 11.98 -4.39
N GLU A 14 -8.96 11.49 -5.41
CA GLU A 14 -10.27 10.83 -5.26
C GLU A 14 -10.16 9.32 -5.00
N HIS A 15 -8.95 8.80 -4.79
CA HIS A 15 -8.79 7.37 -4.60
C HIS A 15 -9.36 6.91 -3.25
N SER A 16 -10.26 5.93 -3.28
CA SER A 16 -10.97 5.37 -2.10
C SER A 16 -10.09 4.75 -1.00
N ILE A 17 -8.79 4.53 -1.24
CA ILE A 17 -7.85 3.95 -0.27
C ILE A 17 -7.80 4.73 1.05
N ARG A 18 -7.87 6.07 1.01
CA ARG A 18 -7.86 6.89 2.23
C ARG A 18 -9.06 6.60 3.11
N GLU A 19 -10.26 6.68 2.53
CA GLU A 19 -11.52 6.41 3.22
C GLU A 19 -11.57 4.98 3.77
N LEU A 20 -11.15 3.98 2.99
CA LEU A 20 -11.11 2.58 3.44
C LEU A 20 -10.17 2.40 4.63
N PHE A 21 -8.99 3.02 4.59
CA PHE A 21 -8.06 2.96 5.71
C PHE A 21 -8.64 3.61 6.97
N ASP A 22 -9.31 4.76 6.83
CA ASP A 22 -9.94 5.48 7.96
C ASP A 22 -11.09 4.69 8.59
N LYS A 23 -11.81 3.90 7.77
CA LYS A 23 -12.82 2.92 8.23
C LYS A 23 -12.22 1.65 8.86
N GLY A 24 -10.89 1.55 8.97
CA GLY A 24 -10.21 0.43 9.62
C GLY A 24 -9.98 -0.80 8.72
N VAL A 25 -10.20 -0.69 7.41
CA VAL A 25 -9.91 -1.77 6.46
C VAL A 25 -8.40 -2.04 6.43
N LYS A 26 -8.01 -3.32 6.45
CA LYS A 26 -6.61 -3.73 6.34
C LYS A 26 -6.13 -3.55 4.90
N ILE A 27 -5.47 -2.41 4.64
CA ILE A 27 -4.90 -2.09 3.33
C ILE A 27 -3.45 -2.57 3.22
N THR A 28 -3.09 -3.06 2.03
CA THR A 28 -1.71 -3.30 1.58
C THR A 28 -1.46 -2.46 0.31
N LEU A 29 -0.25 -1.92 0.16
CA LEU A 29 0.14 -1.12 -1.01
C LEU A 29 1.02 -1.93 -1.95
N ASN A 30 0.66 -1.96 -3.23
CA ASN A 30 1.31 -2.80 -4.23
C ASN A 30 1.59 -2.01 -5.53
N THR A 31 2.57 -2.47 -6.31
CA THR A 31 2.86 -1.87 -7.63
C THR A 31 2.01 -2.46 -8.75
N ASP A 32 1.38 -3.60 -8.51
CA ASP A 32 0.72 -4.41 -9.54
C ASP A 32 1.72 -4.78 -10.65
N ASN A 33 1.66 -4.17 -11.83
CA ASN A 33 2.57 -4.45 -12.94
C ASN A 33 3.62 -3.33 -13.17
N ARG A 34 4.86 -3.57 -12.75
CA ARG A 34 5.95 -2.57 -12.87
C ARG A 34 6.37 -2.28 -14.32
N THR A 35 6.29 -3.26 -15.22
CA THR A 35 6.68 -3.11 -16.63
C THR A 35 5.71 -2.18 -17.36
N LEU A 36 4.41 -2.36 -17.12
CA LEU A 36 3.38 -1.52 -17.72
C LEU A 36 3.31 -0.13 -17.07
N SER A 37 3.49 -0.05 -15.75
CA SER A 37 3.25 1.19 -15.00
C SER A 37 4.48 2.08 -14.78
N ASN A 38 5.67 1.66 -15.20
CA ASN A 38 6.96 2.35 -14.98
C ASN A 38 7.09 2.93 -13.54
N THR A 39 6.74 2.10 -12.55
CA THR A 39 6.69 2.50 -11.14
C THR A 39 7.53 1.58 -10.25
N THR A 40 7.70 2.00 -9.00
CA THR A 40 8.33 1.23 -7.94
C THR A 40 7.51 1.40 -6.66
N LEU A 41 7.67 0.50 -5.68
CA LEU A 41 6.96 0.62 -4.41
C LEU A 41 7.25 1.98 -3.73
N ASN A 42 8.50 2.44 -3.77
CA ASN A 42 8.89 3.75 -3.25
C ASN A 42 8.18 4.91 -3.98
N LYS A 43 7.94 4.81 -5.29
CA LYS A 43 7.16 5.80 -6.03
C LYS A 43 5.68 5.76 -5.62
N GLU A 44 5.10 4.58 -5.40
CA GLU A 44 3.72 4.46 -4.92
C GLU A 44 3.56 5.05 -3.51
N ILE A 45 4.51 4.77 -2.60
CA ILE A 45 4.54 5.36 -1.25
C ILE A 45 4.57 6.88 -1.34
N LYS A 46 5.48 7.45 -2.14
CA LYS A 46 5.57 8.91 -2.33
C LYS A 46 4.26 9.52 -2.83
N LYS A 47 3.53 8.82 -3.71
CA LYS A 47 2.24 9.30 -4.24
C LYS A 47 1.16 9.32 -3.16
N ILE A 48 0.99 8.24 -2.40
CA ILE A 48 -0.06 8.22 -1.36
C ILE A 48 0.24 9.20 -0.23
N MET A 49 1.52 9.43 0.09
CA MET A 49 1.90 10.47 1.06
C MET A 49 1.60 11.87 0.54
N LYS A 50 1.86 12.13 -0.75
CA LYS A 50 1.66 13.45 -1.38
C LYS A 50 0.19 13.78 -1.65
N HIS A 51 -0.56 12.85 -2.21
CA HIS A 51 -1.91 13.11 -2.75
C HIS A 51 -3.03 12.73 -1.77
N LEU A 52 -2.77 11.83 -0.83
CA LEU A 52 -3.76 11.29 0.10
C LEU A 52 -3.39 11.50 1.56
N ASN A 53 -2.34 12.30 1.82
CA ASN A 53 -1.87 12.67 3.15
C ASN A 53 -1.56 11.48 4.08
N PHE A 54 -1.18 10.33 3.52
CA PHE A 54 -0.70 9.22 4.35
C PHE A 54 0.61 9.58 5.04
N THR A 55 0.68 9.28 6.33
CA THR A 55 1.88 9.47 7.14
C THR A 55 2.82 8.26 7.02
N LYS A 56 4.10 8.43 7.37
CA LYS A 56 5.05 7.31 7.43
C LYS A 56 4.59 6.19 8.37
N LYS A 57 3.92 6.54 9.48
CA LYS A 57 3.38 5.59 10.45
C LYS A 57 2.27 4.74 9.85
N GLU A 58 1.38 5.35 9.07
CA GLU A 58 0.29 4.62 8.39
C GLU A 58 0.83 3.75 7.25
N VAL A 59 1.82 4.23 6.48
CA VAL A 59 2.51 3.41 5.48
C VAL A 59 3.16 2.20 6.15
N ARG A 60 3.82 2.37 7.30
CA ARG A 60 4.36 1.25 8.08
C ARG A 60 3.28 0.27 8.52
N LYS A 61 2.10 0.75 8.94
CA LYS A 61 0.94 -0.10 9.25
C LYS A 61 0.49 -0.92 8.04
N MET A 62 0.48 -0.35 6.83
CA MET A 62 0.19 -1.10 5.60
C MET A 62 1.23 -2.19 5.31
N MET A 63 2.51 -1.95 5.60
CA MET A 63 3.56 -2.97 5.43
C MET A 63 3.41 -4.11 6.45
N ILE A 64 3.06 -3.79 7.70
CA ILE A 64 2.75 -4.80 8.72
C ILE A 64 1.50 -5.60 8.34
N ASN A 65 0.46 -4.93 7.82
CA ASN A 65 -0.72 -5.63 7.28
C ASN A 65 -0.31 -6.60 6.17
N ALA A 66 0.59 -6.20 5.26
CA ALA A 66 1.06 -7.07 4.18
C ALA A 66 1.81 -8.29 4.71
N LEU A 67 2.65 -8.12 5.74
CA LEU A 67 3.34 -9.23 6.40
C LEU A 67 2.35 -10.21 7.06
N ASN A 68 1.43 -9.68 7.87
CA ASN A 68 0.47 -10.49 8.61
C ASN A 68 -0.47 -11.29 7.70
N ASN A 69 -0.83 -10.71 6.54
CA ASN A 69 -1.69 -11.34 5.54
C ASN A 69 -0.91 -11.98 4.38
N SER A 70 0.41 -12.17 4.53
CA SER A 70 1.20 -12.94 3.58
C SER A 70 0.94 -14.45 3.71
N PHE A 71 1.28 -15.21 2.67
CA PHE A 71 1.18 -16.67 2.66
C PHE A 71 2.36 -17.38 3.34
N LEU A 72 3.19 -16.64 4.09
CA LEU A 72 4.23 -17.25 4.92
C LEU A 72 3.60 -18.03 6.08
N ASN A 73 4.36 -18.97 6.64
CA ASN A 73 4.00 -19.55 7.93
C ASN A 73 4.20 -18.52 9.07
N GLU A 74 3.55 -18.74 10.20
CA GLU A 74 3.58 -17.79 11.32
C GLU A 74 5.00 -17.56 11.86
N LYS A 75 5.85 -18.60 11.92
CA LYS A 75 7.24 -18.45 12.40
C LYS A 75 8.05 -17.48 11.53
N ASP A 76 7.86 -17.54 10.21
CA ASP A 76 8.53 -16.63 9.28
C ASP A 76 7.95 -15.21 9.37
N LYS A 77 6.65 -15.06 9.61
CA LYS A 77 6.03 -13.74 9.86
C LYS A 77 6.61 -13.10 11.12
N ASP A 78 6.64 -13.82 12.24
CA ASP A 78 7.18 -13.33 13.51
C ASP A 78 8.64 -12.89 13.36
N ARG A 79 9.48 -13.74 12.73
CA ARG A 79 10.89 -13.43 12.48
C ARG A 79 11.10 -12.16 11.66
N ILE A 80 10.21 -11.86 10.72
CA ILE A 80 10.29 -10.63 9.92
C ILE A 80 9.76 -9.45 10.72
N LEU A 81 8.69 -9.63 11.50
CA LEU A 81 8.10 -8.59 12.33
C LEU A 81 9.09 -8.08 13.39
N ASP A 82 9.91 -8.96 13.95
CA ASP A 82 10.98 -8.60 14.90
C ASP A 82 12.06 -7.67 14.29
N LYS A 83 12.15 -7.59 12.96
CA LYS A 83 13.11 -6.73 12.24
C LYS A 83 12.55 -5.36 11.88
N PHE A 84 11.25 -5.12 12.11
CA PHE A 84 10.61 -3.86 11.78
C PHE A 84 10.94 -2.78 12.81
#